data_AF-A0A8X7ZHK5-F1
#
_entry.id   AF-A0A8X7ZHK5-F1
#
_cell.length_a   1.000
_cell.length_b   1.000
_cell.length_c   1.000
_cell.angle_alpha   90.00
_cell.angle_beta   90.00
_cell.angle_gamma   90.00
#
_symmetry.space_group_name_H-M   'P 1'
#
loop_
_entity.id
_entity.type
_entity.pdbx_description
1 polymer ?
#
loop_
_entity_poly.entity_id
_entity_poly.type
_entity_poly.pdbx_seq_one_letter_code
_entity_poly.pdbx_strand_id
1 'polypeptide(L)'
;MTKLFFLISLILLLITFTSQSEKQKPPTAAHTELTNYGFPIGLLPSSVKNYTFNQASGEFSVDLGGPCKITLPPDNYLATYSKRVSGKIVEGRIAELDGIRVWAFFKWWSITGISSSGDNLVFEVGMITAKYPSKNFDESPQYSHVFPFPSLKGGLRIAN
;
A
#
# COMPACT_ATOMS: atom_id res chain seq x y z
N MET A 1 -21.20 -13.95 -44.45
CA MET A 1 -21.06 -12.66 -43.72
C MET A 1 -20.93 -12.82 -42.21
N THR A 2 -21.56 -13.80 -41.57
CA THR A 2 -21.49 -14.06 -40.11
C THR A 2 -20.11 -14.45 -39.57
N LYS A 3 -19.28 -15.16 -40.36
CA LYS A 3 -17.90 -15.52 -39.96
C LYS A 3 -17.00 -14.29 -39.78
N LEU A 4 -17.21 -13.22 -40.54
CA LEU A 4 -16.43 -11.99 -40.41
C LEU A 4 -16.80 -11.24 -39.13
N PHE A 5 -18.09 -11.17 -38.77
CA PHE A 5 -18.56 -10.60 -37.50
C PHE A 5 -18.06 -11.37 -36.27
N PHE A 6 -18.00 -12.70 -36.35
CA PHE A 6 -17.43 -13.53 -35.27
C PHE A 6 -15.93 -13.27 -35.07
N LEU A 7 -15.18 -13.09 -36.17
CA LEU A 7 -13.77 -12.76 -36.09
C LEU A 7 -13.56 -11.37 -35.47
N ILE A 8 -14.33 -10.36 -35.88
CA ILE A 8 -14.25 -9.00 -35.32
C ILE A 8 -14.55 -8.97 -33.81
N SER A 9 -15.54 -9.76 -33.36
CA SER A 9 -15.86 -9.91 -31.94
C SER A 9 -14.74 -10.59 -31.14
N LEU A 10 -14.05 -11.57 -31.73
CA LEU A 10 -12.93 -12.28 -31.10
C LEU A 10 -11.69 -11.37 -30.99
N ILE A 11 -11.46 -10.53 -31.99
CA ILE A 11 -10.35 -9.56 -32.01
C ILE A 11 -10.59 -8.45 -30.97
N LEU A 12 -11.83 -7.98 -30.79
CA LEU A 12 -12.15 -6.99 -29.73
C LEU A 12 -11.93 -7.53 -28.32
N LEU A 13 -12.17 -8.83 -28.08
CA LEU A 13 -11.92 -9.47 -26.79
C LEU A 13 -10.42 -9.50 -26.44
N LEU A 14 -9.55 -9.70 -27.45
CA LEU A 14 -8.10 -9.76 -27.28
C LEU A 14 -7.47 -8.40 -26.90
N ILE A 15 -8.07 -7.28 -27.31
CA ILE A 15 -7.54 -5.94 -27.00
C ILE A 15 -7.76 -5.56 -25.54
N THR A 16 -8.75 -6.15 -24.86
CA THR A 16 -9.03 -5.85 -23.43
C THR A 16 -8.07 -6.52 -22.44
N PHE A 17 -7.23 -7.45 -22.89
CA PHE A 17 -6.32 -8.22 -22.05
C PHE A 17 -4.84 -7.83 -22.19
N THR A 18 -4.54 -6.59 -22.58
CA THR A 18 -3.24 -6.00 -22.24
C THR A 18 -3.24 -5.65 -20.76
N SER A 19 -3.19 -6.68 -19.90
CA SER A 19 -2.79 -6.54 -18.51
C SER A 19 -1.33 -6.09 -18.54
N GLN A 20 -1.12 -4.78 -18.43
CA GLN A 20 0.18 -4.19 -18.21
C GLN A 20 0.69 -4.71 -16.87
N SER A 21 1.36 -5.86 -16.89
CA SER A 21 2.16 -6.36 -15.78
C SER A 21 3.30 -5.38 -15.62
N GLU A 22 3.09 -4.35 -14.81
CA GLU A 22 4.17 -3.47 -14.37
C GLU A 22 5.14 -4.35 -13.60
N LYS A 23 6.26 -4.68 -14.25
CA LYS A 23 7.34 -5.47 -13.67
C LYS A 23 7.67 -4.89 -12.30
N GLN A 24 7.59 -5.73 -11.28
CA GLN A 24 7.97 -5.39 -9.92
C GLN A 24 9.38 -4.80 -9.94
N LYS A 25 9.47 -3.49 -9.68
CA LYS A 25 10.75 -2.81 -9.59
C LYS A 25 11.54 -3.44 -8.44
N PRO A 26 12.85 -3.69 -8.59
CA PRO A 26 13.65 -4.26 -7.52
C PRO A 26 13.54 -3.41 -6.24
N PRO A 27 13.63 -4.03 -5.05
CA PRO A 27 13.61 -3.33 -3.77
C PRO A 27 14.59 -2.16 -3.74
N THR A 28 14.16 -1.01 -3.22
CA THR A 28 15.03 0.16 -3.04
C THR A 28 15.69 0.15 -1.66
N ALA A 29 16.68 1.00 -1.42
CA ALA A 29 17.30 1.14 -0.10
C ALA A 29 16.29 1.46 1.02
N ALA A 30 15.22 2.19 0.72
CA ALA A 30 14.13 2.46 1.66
C ALA A 30 13.36 1.18 2.06
N HIS A 31 13.19 0.25 1.11
CA HIS A 31 12.57 -1.04 1.39
C HIS A 31 13.48 -1.91 2.26
N THR A 32 14.78 -1.90 1.99
CA THR A 32 15.77 -2.60 2.82
C THR A 32 15.82 -2.04 4.23
N GLU A 33 15.83 -0.72 4.41
CA GLU A 33 15.78 -0.13 5.75
C GLU A 33 14.52 -0.55 6.49
N LEU A 34 13.36 -0.44 5.86
CA LEU A 34 12.08 -0.85 6.45
C LEU A 34 12.14 -2.31 6.96
N THR A 35 12.70 -3.21 6.16
CA THR A 35 12.86 -4.61 6.56
C THR A 35 13.83 -4.82 7.71
N ASN A 36 14.88 -3.98 7.82
CA ASN A 36 15.84 -4.08 8.93
C ASN A 36 15.22 -3.76 10.28
N TYR A 37 14.12 -2.99 10.32
CA TYR A 37 13.38 -2.65 11.54
C TYR A 37 12.18 -3.58 11.81
N GLY A 38 12.10 -4.74 11.16
CA GLY A 38 11.09 -5.76 11.45
C GLY A 38 9.75 -5.56 10.75
N PHE A 39 9.74 -4.81 9.64
CA PHE A 39 8.54 -4.59 8.84
C PHE A 39 8.60 -5.30 7.48
N PRO A 40 7.45 -5.78 6.96
CA PRO A 40 7.43 -6.40 5.65
C PRO A 40 7.57 -5.34 4.55
N ILE A 41 8.20 -5.75 3.45
CA ILE A 41 8.56 -4.86 2.33
C ILE A 41 7.35 -4.14 1.71
N GLY A 42 6.18 -4.77 1.75
CA GLY A 42 4.96 -4.28 1.10
C GLY A 42 4.19 -3.19 1.83
N LEU A 43 4.72 -2.68 2.94
CA LEU A 43 4.21 -1.44 3.54
C LEU A 43 4.58 -0.19 2.71
N LEU A 44 5.61 -0.29 1.88
CA LEU A 44 5.98 0.76 0.94
C LEU A 44 5.66 0.34 -0.51
N PRO A 45 5.14 1.27 -1.33
CA PRO A 45 4.95 1.02 -2.75
C PRO A 45 6.30 0.95 -3.46
N SER A 46 6.36 0.18 -4.55
CA SER A 46 7.56 -0.03 -5.39
C SER A 46 8.17 1.24 -6.00
N SER A 47 7.46 2.36 -5.88
CA SER A 47 7.68 3.60 -6.61
C SER A 47 8.43 4.69 -5.87
N VAL A 48 9.18 4.29 -4.85
CA VAL A 48 10.09 5.17 -4.13
C VAL A 48 11.08 5.81 -5.12
N LYS A 49 11.14 7.14 -5.09
CA LYS A 49 12.07 7.97 -5.86
C LYS A 49 13.27 8.39 -5.03
N ASN A 50 13.02 8.81 -3.79
CA ASN A 50 14.07 9.22 -2.87
C ASN A 50 13.71 8.84 -1.45
N TYR A 51 14.71 8.78 -0.58
CA TYR A 51 14.53 8.48 0.84
C TYR A 51 15.62 9.16 1.66
N THR A 52 15.24 9.60 2.85
CA THR A 52 16.15 10.14 3.86
C THR A 52 15.96 9.40 5.16
N PHE A 53 17.04 9.19 5.89
CA PHE A 53 16.98 8.57 7.20
C PHE A 53 18.06 9.07 8.12
N ASN A 54 17.65 9.33 9.36
CA ASN A 54 18.52 9.71 10.44
C ASN A 54 18.62 8.54 11.42
N GLN A 55 19.76 7.87 11.42
CA GLN A 55 20.04 6.73 12.31
C GLN A 55 19.98 7.10 13.80
N ALA A 56 20.29 8.35 14.16
CA ALA A 56 20.32 8.78 15.56
C ALA A 56 18.93 9.08 16.12
N SER A 57 18.04 9.65 15.31
CA SER A 57 16.67 9.99 15.74
C SER A 57 15.61 8.97 15.32
N GLY A 58 15.91 8.10 14.35
CA GLY A 58 14.95 7.21 13.72
C GLY A 58 14.03 7.93 12.71
N GLU A 59 14.22 9.23 12.46
CA GLU A 59 13.37 9.97 11.53
C GLU A 59 13.64 9.55 10.09
N PHE A 60 12.58 9.27 9.35
CA PHE A 60 12.64 8.93 7.94
C PHE A 60 11.68 9.77 7.10
N SER A 61 12.03 9.93 5.83
CA SER A 61 11.09 10.39 4.81
C SER A 61 11.29 9.62 3.51
N VAL A 62 10.20 9.36 2.80
CA VAL A 62 10.17 8.65 1.52
C VAL A 62 9.41 9.53 0.54
N ASP A 63 10.06 9.86 -0.57
CA ASP A 63 9.46 10.60 -1.67
C ASP A 63 9.05 9.61 -2.77
N LEU A 64 7.76 9.61 -3.10
CA LEU A 64 7.16 8.86 -4.19
C LEU A 64 7.12 9.70 -5.47
N GLY A 65 6.91 9.05 -6.61
CA GLY A 65 6.72 9.72 -7.90
C GLY A 65 5.52 10.68 -7.93
N GLY A 66 4.52 10.43 -7.08
CA GLY A 66 3.34 11.26 -6.90
C GLY A 66 2.44 10.67 -5.81
N PRO A 67 1.33 11.34 -5.47
CA PRO A 67 0.31 10.73 -4.63
C PRO A 67 -0.24 9.47 -5.31
N CYS A 68 -0.42 8.40 -4.55
CA CYS A 68 -0.90 7.13 -5.06
C CYS A 68 -2.10 6.62 -4.27
N LYS A 69 -2.94 5.82 -4.91
CA LYS A 69 -3.97 5.06 -4.22
C LYS A 69 -3.66 3.59 -4.40
N ILE A 70 -3.75 2.86 -3.31
CA ILE A 70 -3.54 1.42 -3.31
C ILE A 70 -4.67 0.76 -2.53
N THR A 71 -4.81 -0.53 -2.76
CA THR A 71 -5.75 -1.35 -2.03
C THR A 71 -4.95 -2.22 -1.08
N LEU A 72 -5.17 -2.07 0.23
CA LEU A 72 -4.49 -2.86 1.25
C LEU A 72 -5.17 -4.24 1.40
N PRO A 73 -4.41 -5.34 1.32
CA PRO A 73 -4.90 -6.68 1.62
C PRO A 73 -5.19 -6.84 3.13
N PRO A 74 -6.09 -7.75 3.54
CA PRO A 74 -6.83 -8.72 2.73
C PRO A 74 -8.23 -8.25 2.30
N ASP A 75 -8.81 -7.26 2.99
CA ASP A 75 -10.21 -6.84 2.84
C ASP A 75 -10.41 -5.77 1.75
N ASN A 76 -9.39 -5.54 0.93
CA ASN A 76 -9.36 -4.53 -0.11
C ASN A 76 -9.62 -3.09 0.38
N TYR A 77 -8.99 -2.67 1.48
CA TYR A 77 -9.16 -1.31 1.99
C TYR A 77 -8.50 -0.27 1.11
N LEU A 78 -9.24 0.77 0.75
CA LEU A 78 -8.69 1.87 -0.01
C LEU A 78 -7.78 2.73 0.85
N ALA A 79 -6.49 2.76 0.50
CA ALA A 79 -5.49 3.62 1.10
C ALA A 79 -4.96 4.64 0.07
N THR A 80 -4.55 5.79 0.56
CA THR A 80 -3.88 6.84 -0.20
C THR A 80 -2.52 7.10 0.42
N TYR A 81 -1.49 7.16 -0.41
CA TYR A 81 -0.16 7.63 -0.03
C TYR A 81 0.02 9.01 -0.66
N SER A 82 0.57 9.91 0.13
CA SER A 82 0.96 11.24 -0.33
C SER A 82 2.28 11.16 -1.08
N LYS A 83 2.63 12.22 -1.81
CA LYS A 83 3.91 12.28 -2.51
C LYS A 83 5.10 12.09 -1.57
N ARG A 84 4.98 12.57 -0.33
CA ARG A 84 5.94 12.36 0.74
C ARG A 84 5.27 11.60 1.87
N VAL A 85 5.95 10.58 2.37
CA VAL A 85 5.59 9.82 3.58
C VAL A 85 6.72 9.98 4.57
N SER A 86 6.42 10.27 5.83
CA SER A 86 7.44 10.50 6.86
C SER A 86 7.01 9.93 8.20
N GLY A 87 7.96 9.71 9.09
CA GLY A 87 7.70 9.31 10.47
C GLY A 87 8.98 9.01 11.22
N LYS A 88 8.84 8.35 12.35
CA LYS A 88 9.94 7.83 13.15
C LYS A 88 9.86 6.32 13.21
N ILE A 89 10.93 5.65 12.84
CA ILE A 89 11.05 4.19 12.88
C ILE A 89 12.03 3.77 13.96
N VAL A 90 11.60 2.79 14.74
CA VAL A 90 12.42 2.01 15.67
C VAL A 90 12.09 0.54 15.47
N GLU A 91 12.83 -0.34 16.13
CA GLU A 91 12.63 -1.79 16.03
C GLU A 91 11.17 -2.16 16.30
N GLY A 92 10.48 -2.69 15.29
CA GLY A 92 9.09 -3.12 15.35
C GLY A 92 8.06 -2.00 15.52
N ARG A 93 8.41 -0.71 15.46
CA ARG A 93 7.43 0.39 15.56
C ARG A 93 7.75 1.58 14.67
N ILE A 94 6.74 2.02 13.93
CA ILE A 94 6.68 3.29 13.22
C ILE A 94 5.69 4.19 13.96
N ALA A 95 6.12 5.39 14.33
CA ALA A 95 5.32 6.40 15.00
C ALA A 95 5.37 7.73 14.24
N GLU A 96 4.48 8.65 14.58
CA GLU A 96 4.38 9.97 13.94
C GLU A 96 4.28 9.87 12.42
N LEU A 97 3.62 8.81 11.93
CA LEU A 97 3.50 8.52 10.52
C LEU A 97 2.56 9.55 9.87
N ASP A 98 3.06 10.19 8.83
CA ASP A 98 2.31 11.12 8.01
C ASP A 98 2.39 10.72 6.53
N GLY A 99 1.32 11.05 5.80
CA GLY A 99 1.23 10.82 4.37
C GLY A 99 0.42 9.60 3.97
N ILE A 100 -0.01 8.73 4.89
CA ILE A 100 -0.87 7.57 4.60
C ILE A 100 -2.26 7.77 5.20
N ARG A 101 -3.30 7.63 4.37
CA ARG A 101 -4.71 7.71 4.82
C ARG A 101 -5.55 6.57 4.26
N VAL A 102 -6.46 6.06 5.07
CA VAL A 102 -7.42 5.00 4.70
C VAL A 102 -8.84 5.53 4.67
N TRP A 103 -9.66 5.00 3.78
CA TRP A 103 -11.09 5.31 3.73
C TRP A 103 -11.88 4.36 4.64
N ALA A 104 -12.53 4.91 5.67
CA ALA A 104 -13.39 4.16 6.58
C ALA A 104 -14.47 5.06 7.17
N PHE A 105 -15.64 4.51 7.52
CA PHE A 105 -16.76 5.27 8.09
C PHE A 105 -17.10 6.56 7.30
N PHE A 106 -17.10 6.45 5.97
CA PHE A 106 -17.40 7.55 5.04
C PHE A 106 -16.47 8.77 5.12
N LYS A 107 -15.27 8.62 5.71
CA LYS A 107 -14.24 9.67 5.71
C LYS A 107 -12.82 9.10 5.60
N TRP A 108 -11.86 9.98 5.32
CA TRP A 108 -10.44 9.64 5.32
C TRP A 108 -9.87 9.73 6.74
N TRP A 109 -9.12 8.70 7.14
CA TRP A 109 -8.43 8.63 8.42
C TRP A 109 -6.93 8.48 8.20
N SER A 110 -6.13 9.25 8.94
CA SER A 110 -4.68 9.10 8.91
C SER A 110 -4.24 7.84 9.65
N ILE A 111 -3.27 7.14 9.06
CA ILE A 111 -2.50 6.13 9.79
C ILE A 111 -1.34 6.86 10.46
N THR A 112 -1.34 6.89 11.78
CA THR A 112 -0.36 7.65 12.59
C THR A 112 0.78 6.78 13.12
N GLY A 113 0.63 5.46 13.03
CA GLY A 113 1.63 4.52 13.48
C GLY A 113 1.35 3.10 13.00
N ILE A 114 2.41 2.29 12.98
CA ILE A 114 2.35 0.87 12.63
C ILE A 114 3.29 0.14 13.59
N SER A 115 2.83 -0.91 14.25
CA SER A 115 3.67 -1.76 15.10
C SER A 115 3.68 -3.20 14.59
N SER A 116 4.83 -3.83 14.59
CA SER A 116 5.03 -5.25 14.29
C SER A 116 5.00 -6.03 15.61
N SER A 117 4.06 -6.97 15.74
CA SER A 117 3.84 -7.77 16.95
C SER A 117 3.59 -9.23 16.58
N GLY A 118 4.66 -10.04 16.70
CA GLY A 118 4.67 -11.42 16.23
C GLY A 118 4.40 -11.47 14.73
N ASP A 119 3.42 -12.30 14.32
CA ASP A 119 3.04 -12.45 12.92
C ASP A 119 2.03 -11.40 12.42
N ASN A 120 1.86 -10.30 13.15
CA ASN A 120 0.85 -9.29 12.84
C ASN A 120 1.41 -7.86 12.83
N LEU A 121 0.81 -7.06 11.96
CA LEU A 121 0.91 -5.61 11.97
C LEU A 121 -0.31 -5.00 12.65
N VAL A 122 -0.07 -4.03 13.51
CA VAL A 122 -1.09 -3.21 14.17
C VAL A 122 -0.98 -1.79 13.63
N PHE A 123 -2.01 -1.36 12.92
CA PHE A 123 -2.11 -0.01 12.35
C PHE A 123 -2.91 0.89 13.30
N GLU A 124 -2.34 2.04 13.64
CA GLU A 124 -3.00 3.10 14.42
C GLU A 124 -3.72 4.03 13.44
N VAL A 125 -5.06 4.04 13.47
CA VAL A 125 -5.92 4.77 12.54
C VAL A 125 -6.78 5.75 13.34
N GLY A 126 -6.34 7.01 13.42
CA GLY A 126 -6.97 7.98 14.32
C GLY A 126 -6.88 7.54 15.80
N MET A 127 -8.02 7.20 16.40
CA MET A 127 -8.12 6.79 17.82
C MET A 127 -8.31 5.27 18.00
N ILE A 128 -8.25 4.49 16.91
CA ILE A 128 -8.50 3.04 16.91
C ILE A 128 -7.31 2.29 16.33
N THR A 129 -7.24 0.99 16.61
CA THR A 129 -6.23 0.09 16.06
C THR A 129 -6.85 -0.97 15.16
N ALA A 130 -6.17 -1.31 14.08
CA ALA A 130 -6.56 -2.40 13.19
C ALA A 130 -5.41 -3.41 13.06
N LYS A 131 -5.72 -4.70 13.21
CA LYS A 131 -4.72 -5.78 13.23
C LYS A 131 -4.82 -6.62 11.96
N TYR A 132 -3.69 -6.84 11.29
CA TYR A 132 -3.61 -7.66 10.09
C TYR A 132 -2.39 -8.58 10.13
N PRO A 133 -2.46 -9.79 9.55
CA PRO A 133 -1.30 -10.65 9.41
C PRO A 133 -0.20 -10.01 8.57
N SER A 134 1.06 -10.04 9.04
CA SER A 134 2.21 -9.42 8.36
C SER A 134 2.44 -9.99 6.96
N LYS A 135 2.19 -11.29 6.78
CA LYS A 135 2.26 -12.01 5.49
C LYS A 135 1.43 -11.40 4.36
N ASN A 136 0.41 -10.60 4.68
CA ASN A 136 -0.40 -9.93 3.66
C ASN A 136 0.38 -8.80 2.96
N PHE A 137 1.52 -8.39 3.54
CA PHE A 137 2.32 -7.27 3.09
C PHE A 137 3.71 -7.71 2.60
N ASP A 138 3.88 -8.99 2.24
CA ASP A 138 5.16 -9.50 1.72
C ASP A 138 5.47 -8.98 0.30
N GLU A 139 4.46 -8.46 -0.40
CA GLU A 139 4.60 -7.90 -1.74
C GLU A 139 4.31 -6.39 -1.75
N SER A 140 5.20 -5.62 -2.38
CA SER A 140 4.99 -4.19 -2.57
C SER A 140 3.84 -3.90 -3.52
N PRO A 141 2.84 -3.10 -3.10
CA PRO A 141 1.73 -2.73 -3.96
C PRO A 141 2.25 -1.90 -5.12
N GLN A 142 1.82 -2.27 -6.33
CA GLN A 142 2.04 -1.47 -7.53
C GLN A 142 1.04 -0.31 -7.58
N TYR A 143 1.35 0.73 -8.36
CA TYR A 143 0.36 1.76 -8.65
C TYR A 143 -0.83 1.13 -9.39
N SER A 144 -2.05 1.39 -8.92
CA SER A 144 -3.24 1.17 -9.74
C SER A 144 -3.62 2.49 -10.43
N HIS A 145 -3.46 2.52 -11.76
CA HIS A 145 -3.97 3.61 -12.60
C HIS A 145 -5.48 3.48 -12.89
N VAL A 146 -6.14 2.41 -12.41
CA VAL A 146 -7.53 2.07 -12.75
C VAL A 146 -8.39 1.98 -11.49
N PHE A 147 -9.49 2.75 -11.48
CA PHE A 147 -10.54 2.69 -10.46
C PHE A 147 -11.70 1.79 -10.92
N PRO A 148 -11.89 0.61 -10.33
CA PRO A 148 -13.22 0.23 -9.88
C PRO A 148 -13.48 0.94 -8.54
N PHE A 149 -14.66 1.54 -8.39
CA PHE A 149 -15.14 1.93 -7.06
C PHE A 149 -15.03 0.70 -6.14
N PRO A 150 -14.39 0.78 -4.96
CA PRO A 150 -14.42 -0.33 -4.03
C PRO A 150 -15.88 -0.53 -3.60
N SER A 151 -16.48 -1.65 -4.00
CA SER A 151 -17.62 -2.19 -3.28
C SER A 151 -17.15 -2.42 -1.86
N LEU A 152 -17.65 -1.62 -0.92
CA LEU A 152 -17.37 -1.71 0.51
C LEU A 152 -17.81 -3.09 1.03
N LYS A 153 -16.96 -4.10 0.89
CA LYS A 153 -17.20 -5.45 1.44
C LYS A 153 -16.42 -5.72 2.73
N GLY A 154 -15.56 -4.81 3.18
CA GLY A 154 -14.82 -4.93 4.44
C GLY A 154 -15.03 -3.69 5.32
N GLY A 155 -15.58 -3.88 6.52
CA GLY A 155 -15.61 -2.87 7.59
C GLY A 155 -14.38 -3.02 8.49
N LEU A 156 -13.71 -1.90 8.79
CA LEU A 156 -12.41 -1.86 9.49
C LEU A 156 -12.45 -2.77 10.73
N ARG A 157 -11.62 -3.83 10.74
CA ARG A 157 -11.55 -4.76 11.85
C ARG A 157 -10.82 -4.11 13.01
N ILE A 158 -11.59 -3.57 13.96
CA ILE A 158 -11.06 -3.00 15.20
C ILE A 158 -10.42 -4.13 16.00
N ALA A 159 -9.14 -3.98 16.34
CA ALA A 159 -8.48 -4.88 17.27
C ALA A 159 -9.06 -4.66 18.67
N ASN A 160 -9.47 -5.76 19.31
CA ASN A 160 -9.91 -5.80 20.71
C ASN A 160 -8.84 -6.44 21.57
#